data_AF-A0A699VDV9-F1
#
_entry.id   AF-A0A699VDV9-F1
#
_cell.length_a   1.000
_cell.length_b   1.000
_cell.length_c   1.000
_cell.angle_alpha   90.00
_cell.angle_beta   90.00
_cell.angle_gamma   90.00
#
_symmetry.space_group_name_H-M   'P 1'
#
loop_
_entity.id
_entity.type
_entity.pdbx_description
1 polymer ?
#
loop_
_entity_poly.entity_id
_entity_poly.type
_entity_poly.pdbx_seq_one_letter_code
_entity_poly.pdbx_strand_id
1 'polypeptide(L)' 'WTKDHPLHKIIGDPKSSVRTRGQLAKSGLFSCLLTFIEPANVAEALRDADWVSAMQEELDQFTRLKVWRLVP' A
#
# COMPACT_ATOMS: atom_id res chain seq x y z
N TRP A 1 27.00 29.19 2.79
CA TRP A 1 26.10 29.13 1.62
C TRP A 1 24.79 28.52 2.09
N THR A 2 24.00 29.27 2.87
CA THR A 2 22.71 28.81 3.41
C THR A 2 21.66 29.16 2.38
N LYS A 3 21.51 28.27 1.40
CA LYS A 3 20.55 28.44 0.32
C LYS A 3 19.21 27.92 0.85
N ASP A 4 18.53 28.76 1.62
CA ASP A 4 17.25 28.42 2.21
C ASP A 4 16.28 27.99 1.11
N HIS A 5 15.85 26.74 1.17
CA HIS A 5 14.89 26.18 0.22
C HIS A 5 13.50 26.72 0.57
N PRO A 6 12.80 27.39 -0.36
CA PRO A 6 11.45 27.89 -0.10
C PRO A 6 10.52 26.75 0.30
N LEU A 7 9.78 26.91 1.40
CA LEU A 7 8.89 25.86 1.94
C LEU A 7 7.87 25.36 0.90
N HIS A 8 7.37 26.24 0.02
CA HIS A 8 6.43 25.87 -1.04
C HIS A 8 7.02 24.97 -2.13
N LYS A 9 8.35 24.78 -2.16
CA LYS A 9 9.03 23.88 -3.10
C LYS A 9 9.29 22.49 -2.51
N ILE A 10 8.99 22.28 -1.22
CA ILE A 10 9.17 20.99 -0.58
C ILE A 10 7.96 20.11 -0.92
N ILE A 11 8.22 19.00 -1.59
CA ILE A 11 7.21 17.98 -1.88
C ILE A 11 7.18 17.01 -0.71
N GLY A 12 6.06 16.96 0.00
CA GLY A 12 5.88 16.12 1.20
C GLY A 12 6.07 16.89 2.50
N ASP A 13 5.75 16.24 3.62
CA ASP A 13 5.89 16.82 4.96
C ASP A 13 7.37 16.88 5.37
N PRO A 14 7.95 18.07 5.65
CA PRO A 14 9.32 18.20 6.15
C PRO A 14 9.58 17.46 7.46
N LYS A 15 8.52 17.17 8.25
CA LYS A 15 8.61 16.41 9.49
C LYS A 15 8.55 14.89 9.27
N SER A 16 8.20 14.44 8.06
CA SER A 16 8.20 13.02 7.73
C SER A 16 9.64 12.49 7.72
N SER A 17 9.84 11.32 8.32
CA SER A 17 11.10 10.59 8.16
C SER A 17 11.28 10.11 6.72
N VAL A 18 12.54 9.91 6.32
CA VAL A 18 12.88 9.35 5.02
C VAL A 18 12.41 7.89 4.98
N ARG A 19 11.38 7.62 4.18
CA ARG A 19 10.96 6.25 3.86
C ARG A 19 11.74 5.78 2.65
N THR A 20 12.66 4.84 2.86
CA THR A 20 13.39 4.20 1.76
C THR A 20 12.50 3.18 1.07
N ARG A 21 12.76 2.90 -0.22
CA ARG A 21 12.08 1.84 -0.97
C ARG A 21 12.11 0.49 -0.22
N GLY A 22 13.18 0.21 0.51
CA GLY A 22 13.32 -1.00 1.35
C GLY A 22 12.43 -1.01 2.60
N GLN A 23 12.12 0.15 3.20
CA GLN A 23 11.15 0.24 4.31
C GLN A 23 9.71 0.04 3.84
N LEU A 24 9.36 0.56 2.65
CA LEU A 24 8.06 0.30 2.02
C LEU A 24 7.92 -1.18 1.62
N ALA A 25 9.02 -1.79 1.18
CA ALA A 25 9.07 -3.22 0.90
C ALA A 25 8.91 -4.06 2.17
N LYS A 26 9.42 -3.67 3.35
CA LYS A 26 9.20 -4.44 4.58
C LYS A 26 7.72 -4.54 4.98
N SER A 27 6.92 -3.49 4.78
CA SER A 27 5.46 -3.58 4.97
C SER A 27 4.78 -4.33 3.82
N GLY A 28 5.28 -4.18 2.58
CA GLY A 28 4.72 -4.85 1.40
C GLY A 28 5.09 -6.33 1.25
N LEU A 29 6.19 -6.80 1.86
CA LEU A 29 6.65 -8.19 1.77
C LEU A 29 5.66 -9.15 2.42
N PHE A 30 5.00 -8.75 3.52
CA PHE A 30 3.91 -9.53 4.10
C PHE A 30 2.69 -9.58 3.17
N SER A 31 2.25 -8.44 2.63
CA SER A 31 1.13 -8.42 1.67
C SER A 31 1.43 -9.23 0.40
N CYS A 32 2.66 -9.17 -0.12
CA CYS A 32 3.08 -9.85 -1.34
C CYS A 32 3.28 -11.36 -1.15
N LEU A 33 3.65 -11.79 0.07
CA LEU A 33 3.72 -13.21 0.42
C LEU A 33 2.32 -13.79 0.66
N LEU A 34 1.43 -13.01 1.27
CA LEU A 34 0.04 -13.42 1.48
C LEU A 34 -0.69 -13.58 0.14
N THR A 35 -0.58 -12.62 -0.80
CA THR A 35 -1.22 -12.72 -2.13
C THR A 35 -0.70 -13.84 -3.03
N PHE A 36 0.40 -14.51 -2.67
CA PHE A 36 0.97 -15.59 -3.48
C PHE A 36 0.21 -16.93 -3.33
N ILE A 37 -0.52 -17.14 -2.23
CA ILE A 37 -1.30 -18.36 -2.00
C ILE A 37 -2.76 -18.06 -2.30
N GLU A 38 -3.14 -18.20 -3.58
CA GLU A 38 -4.54 -18.04 -3.98
C GLU A 38 -5.40 -19.17 -3.36
N PRO A 39 -6.42 -18.84 -2.55
CA PRO A 39 -7.33 -19.83 -2.00
C PRO A 39 -8.17 -20.44 -3.10
N ALA A 40 -8.45 -21.75 -3.02
CA ALA A 40 -9.15 -22.46 -4.09
C ALA A 40 -10.64 -22.08 -4.18
N ASN A 41 -11.20 -21.51 -3.11
CA ASN A 41 -12.58 -21.07 -3.05
C ASN A 41 -12.78 -19.93 -2.03
N VAL A 42 -13.94 -19.26 -2.13
CA VAL A 42 -14.30 -18.14 -1.27
C VAL A 42 -14.35 -18.54 0.21
N ALA A 43 -14.79 -19.76 0.54
CA ALA A 43 -14.87 -20.20 1.93
C ALA A 43 -13.49 -20.37 2.57
N GLU A 44 -12.49 -20.83 1.81
CA GLU A 44 -11.09 -20.86 2.24
C GLU A 44 -10.52 -19.47 2.40
N ALA A 45 -10.77 -18.57 1.44
CA ALA A 45 -10.33 -17.18 1.48
C ALA A 45 -10.83 -16.45 2.74
N LEU A 46 -12.11 -16.62 3.07
CA LEU A 46 -12.75 -15.97 4.21
C LEU A 46 -12.30 -16.51 5.57
N ARG A 47 -11.67 -17.69 5.60
CA ARG A 47 -11.13 -18.28 6.84
C ARG A 47 -9.74 -17.78 7.18
N ASP A 48 -9.03 -17.19 6.22
CA ASP A 48 -7.71 -16.62 6.41
C ASP A 48 -7.83 -15.10 6.63
N ALA A 49 -7.68 -14.67 7.89
CA ALA A 49 -7.79 -13.27 8.26
C ALA A 49 -6.71 -12.40 7.62
N ASP A 50 -5.51 -12.95 7.42
CA ASP A 50 -4.40 -12.24 6.81
C ASP A 50 -4.67 -12.05 5.30
N TRP A 51 -5.22 -13.06 4.64
CA TRP A 51 -5.68 -12.96 3.25
C TRP A 51 -6.79 -11.93 3.07
N VAL A 52 -7.81 -11.94 3.94
CA VAL A 52 -8.91 -10.96 3.91
C VAL A 52 -8.38 -9.54 4.10
N SER A 53 -7.48 -9.33 5.07
CA SER A 53 -6.86 -8.01 5.29
C SER A 53 -6.05 -7.56 4.07
N ALA A 54 -5.24 -8.43 3.49
CA ALA A 54 -4.42 -8.12 2.33
C ALA A 54 -5.28 -7.74 1.10
N MET A 55 -6.34 -8.51 0.82
CA MET A 55 -7.28 -8.20 -0.26
C MET A 55 -8.00 -6.88 -0.03
N GLN A 56 -8.37 -6.56 1.22
CA GLN A 56 -9.02 -5.30 1.56
C GLN A 56 -8.08 -4.10 1.37
N GLU A 57 -6.81 -4.24 1.75
CA GLU A 57 -5.78 -3.23 1.53
C GLU A 57 -5.51 -3.00 0.03
N GLU A 58 -5.47 -4.07 -0.77
CA GLU A 58 -5.28 -3.97 -2.22
C GLU A 58 -6.44 -3.23 -2.91
N LEU A 59 -7.68 -3.53 -2.53
CA LEU A 59 -8.87 -2.80 -3.02
C LEU A 59 -8.86 -1.31 -2.63
N ASP A 60 -8.38 -0.98 -1.42
CA ASP A 60 -8.20 0.41 -1.00
C ASP A 60 -7.14 1.12 -1.86
N GLN A 61 -6.04 0.45 -2.21
CA GLN A 61 -5.05 1.00 -3.14
C GLN A 61 -5.66 1.28 -4.51
N PHE A 62 -6.48 0.39 -5.07
CA PHE A 62 -7.12 0.64 -6.36
C PHE A 62 -8.02 1.88 -6.33
N THR A 63 -8.75 2.06 -5.23
CA THR A 63 -9.61 3.23 -5.00
C THR A 63 -8.78 4.51 -4.89
N ARG A 64 -7.70 4.49 -4.10
CA ARG A 64 -6.81 5.64 -3.89
C ARG A 64 -6.06 6.04 -5.16
N LEU A 65 -5.62 5.05 -5.94
CA LEU A 65 -4.88 5.25 -7.19
C LEU A 65 -5.81 5.53 -8.38
N LYS A 66 -7.13 5.39 -8.21
CA LYS A 66 -8.15 5.60 -9.26
C LYS A 66 -7.88 4.80 -10.54
N VAL A 67 -7.26 3.63 -10.38
CA VAL A 67 -6.87 2.76 -11.50
C VAL A 67 -8.06 1.97 -12.05
N TRP A 68 -9.12 1.79 -11.26
CA TRP A 68 -10.32 1.05 -11.64
C TRP A 68 -11.56 1.92 -11.43
N ARG A 69 -12.56 1.75 -12.29
CA ARG A 69 -13.90 2.34 -12.14
C ARG A 69 -14.87 1.21 -11.85
N LEU A 70 -15.55 1.26 -10.70
CA LEU A 70 -16.67 0.35 -10.44
C LEU A 70 -17.77 0.64 -11.45
N VAL A 71 -18.19 -0.38 -12.20
CA VAL A 71 -19.33 -0.28 -13.13
C VAL A 71 -20.55 -0.88 -12.41
N PRO A 72 -21.72 -0.23 -12.47
CA PRO A 72 -22.96 -0.74 -11.87
C PRO A 72 -23.40 -2.09 -12.43
#